data_AF-A0A836IY38-F1
#
_entry.id   AF-A0A836IY38-F1
#
_cell.length_a   1.000
_cell.length_b   1.000
_cell.length_c   1.000
_cell.angle_alpha   90.00
_cell.angle_beta   90.00
_cell.angle_gamma   90.00
#
_symmetry.space_group_name_H-M   'P 1'
#
loop_
_entity.id
_entity.type
_entity.pdbx_description
1 polymer ?
#
loop_
_entity_poly.entity_id
_entity_poly.type
_entity_poly.pdbx_seq_one_letter_code
_entity_poly.pdbx_strand_id
1 'polypeptide(L)'
;MSSSAWAPSSSTAGAAPATPASSSLRSTDRFSFYCEVCNIQFSGSHAAEAHKASRKHKLKSGELEWNERHYKKDVDVTPDDVWALVRRKQAELQVIPWSELKCSEEESTK
;
A
#
# COMPACT_ATOMS: atom_id res chain seq x y z
N MET A 1 15.50 36.83 -27.70
CA MET A 1 15.25 35.39 -27.47
C MET A 1 13.80 35.15 -27.84
N SER A 2 13.62 34.55 -29.01
CA SER A 2 12.36 34.55 -29.78
C SER A 2 11.35 33.55 -29.23
N SER A 3 10.09 34.00 -29.15
CA SER A 3 8.92 33.25 -28.73
C SER A 3 8.56 32.13 -29.74
N SER A 4 8.02 31.02 -29.25
CA SER A 4 7.27 30.08 -30.10
C SER A 4 6.02 29.62 -29.35
N ALA A 5 4.89 30.08 -29.87
CA ALA A 5 3.55 29.66 -29.48
C ALA A 5 3.23 28.33 -30.18
N TRP A 6 2.71 27.36 -29.44
CA TRP A 6 2.25 26.08 -29.94
C TRP A 6 0.73 26.15 -30.13
N ALA A 7 0.27 25.89 -31.35
CA ALA A 7 -1.14 25.80 -31.70
C ALA A 7 -1.58 24.33 -31.73
N PRO A 8 -2.82 23.98 -31.33
CA PRO A 8 -3.34 22.63 -31.51
C PRO A 8 -4.01 22.46 -32.88
N SER A 9 -3.70 21.35 -33.55
CA SER A 9 -4.32 20.94 -34.82
C SER A 9 -5.58 20.11 -34.57
N SER A 10 -6.70 20.54 -35.12
CA SER A 10 -7.91 19.72 -35.31
C SER A 10 -7.92 19.12 -36.72
N SER A 11 -8.22 17.82 -36.84
CA SER A 11 -8.58 17.16 -38.11
C SER A 11 -9.58 16.03 -37.85
N THR A 12 -10.37 15.74 -38.89
CA THR A 12 -11.77 15.29 -38.89
C THR A 12 -11.98 13.82 -39.28
N ALA A 13 -13.24 13.37 -39.12
CA ALA A 13 -13.99 12.37 -39.90
C ALA A 13 -13.95 10.86 -39.55
N GLY A 14 -15.06 10.39 -38.95
CA GLY A 14 -16.02 9.44 -39.57
C GLY A 14 -15.78 7.92 -39.53
N ALA A 15 -16.61 7.18 -38.78
CA ALA A 15 -17.07 5.81 -39.13
C ALA A 15 -18.28 5.37 -38.27
N ALA A 16 -19.31 4.83 -38.93
CA ALA A 16 -20.56 4.30 -38.37
C ALA A 16 -20.39 2.84 -37.86
N PRO A 17 -21.39 2.24 -37.18
CA PRO A 17 -21.20 1.11 -36.26
C PRO A 17 -21.36 -0.27 -36.90
N ALA A 18 -20.62 -1.26 -36.41
CA ALA A 18 -20.88 -2.68 -36.66
C ALA A 18 -20.89 -3.46 -35.33
N THR A 19 -22.06 -3.94 -34.96
CA THR A 19 -22.29 -4.98 -33.95
C THR A 19 -21.61 -6.30 -34.35
N PRO A 20 -21.18 -7.09 -33.37
CA PRO A 20 -21.78 -8.43 -33.29
C PRO A 20 -22.28 -8.78 -31.89
N ALA A 21 -23.53 -9.25 -31.86
CA ALA A 21 -24.10 -9.99 -30.75
C ALA A 21 -23.76 -11.48 -30.87
N SER A 22 -23.90 -12.18 -29.73
CA SER A 22 -24.02 -13.64 -29.56
C SER A 22 -22.75 -14.50 -29.39
N SER A 23 -22.32 -14.54 -28.12
CA SER A 23 -22.39 -15.71 -27.23
C SER A 23 -21.88 -17.08 -27.72
N SER A 24 -20.83 -17.60 -27.08
CA SER A 24 -20.88 -18.99 -26.58
C SER A 24 -19.94 -19.23 -25.41
N LEU A 25 -20.48 -19.90 -24.39
CA LEU A 25 -19.98 -20.06 -23.03
C LEU A 25 -18.71 -20.92 -22.95
N ARG A 26 -17.72 -20.45 -22.19
CA ARG A 26 -16.93 -21.33 -21.32
C ARG A 26 -17.00 -20.83 -19.88
N SER A 27 -17.88 -21.52 -19.17
CA SER A 27 -17.83 -21.88 -17.75
C SER A 27 -16.60 -21.40 -16.99
N THR A 28 -16.85 -20.54 -15.99
CA THR A 28 -16.04 -20.40 -14.76
C THR A 28 -14.57 -19.98 -14.92
N ASP A 29 -14.26 -18.93 -15.70
CA ASP A 29 -13.14 -18.05 -15.31
C ASP A 29 -13.69 -17.03 -14.30
N ARG A 30 -13.55 -17.41 -13.05
CA ARG A 30 -14.10 -16.77 -11.87
C ARG A 30 -13.36 -15.47 -11.63
N PHE A 31 -13.97 -14.32 -11.94
CA PHE A 31 -13.73 -13.06 -11.22
C PHE A 31 -12.26 -12.76 -10.87
N SER A 32 -11.30 -13.10 -11.74
CA SER A 32 -9.88 -13.14 -11.35
C SER A 32 -9.39 -11.77 -10.86
N PHE A 33 -10.08 -10.71 -11.27
CA PHE A 33 -9.81 -9.33 -10.91
C PHE A 33 -11.09 -8.58 -10.53
N TYR A 34 -11.84 -9.11 -9.55
CA TYR A 34 -12.99 -8.41 -8.95
C TYR A 34 -12.62 -7.73 -7.63
N CYS A 35 -13.21 -6.57 -7.37
CA CYS A 35 -13.10 -5.87 -6.10
C CYS A 35 -14.45 -5.87 -5.37
N GLU A 36 -14.56 -6.59 -4.25
CA GLU A 36 -15.77 -6.67 -3.43
C GLU A 36 -16.11 -5.34 -2.74
N VAL A 37 -15.11 -4.59 -2.33
CA VAL A 37 -15.30 -3.27 -1.68
C VAL A 37 -15.96 -2.28 -2.64
N CYS A 38 -15.55 -2.32 -3.91
CA CYS A 38 -16.00 -1.36 -4.91
C CYS A 38 -17.06 -1.92 -5.88
N ASN A 39 -17.33 -3.22 -5.84
CA ASN A 39 -18.21 -3.97 -6.75
C ASN A 39 -17.89 -3.74 -8.23
N ILE A 40 -16.61 -3.77 -8.61
CA ILE A 40 -16.13 -3.56 -9.99
C ILE A 40 -15.26 -4.72 -10.45
N GLN A 41 -15.38 -5.09 -11.72
CA GLN A 41 -14.57 -6.11 -12.38
C GLN A 41 -13.54 -5.45 -13.29
N PHE A 42 -12.33 -6.00 -13.32
CA PHE A 42 -11.23 -5.53 -14.14
C PHE A 42 -10.84 -6.57 -15.20
N SER A 43 -10.34 -6.09 -16.34
CA SER A 43 -9.88 -6.94 -17.45
C SER A 43 -8.47 -7.50 -17.26
N GLY A 44 -7.78 -7.15 -16.16
CA GLY A 44 -6.42 -7.65 -15.88
C GLY A 44 -5.90 -7.35 -14.48
N SER A 45 -4.85 -8.06 -14.08
CA SER A 45 -4.21 -7.96 -12.76
C SER A 45 -3.66 -6.57 -12.47
N HIS A 46 -2.89 -6.01 -13.39
CA HIS A 46 -2.29 -4.69 -13.22
C HIS A 46 -3.35 -3.60 -12.96
N ALA A 47 -4.49 -3.66 -13.65
CA ALA A 47 -5.59 -2.71 -13.45
C ALA A 47 -6.26 -2.88 -12.07
N ALA A 48 -6.45 -4.11 -11.60
CA ALA A 48 -6.99 -4.37 -10.28
C ALA A 48 -6.01 -3.99 -9.15
N GLU A 49 -4.72 -4.23 -9.32
CA GLU A 49 -3.70 -3.83 -8.33
C GLU A 49 -3.58 -2.30 -8.26
N ALA A 50 -3.56 -1.61 -9.42
CA ALA A 50 -3.61 -0.15 -9.46
C ALA A 50 -4.90 0.39 -8.79
N HIS A 51 -6.04 -0.30 -8.96
CA HIS A 51 -7.28 0.04 -8.28
C HIS A 51 -7.17 -0.12 -6.76
N LYS A 52 -6.66 -1.24 -6.26
CA LYS A 52 -6.47 -1.49 -4.82
C LYS A 52 -5.52 -0.49 -4.18
N ALA A 53 -4.46 -0.09 -4.90
CA ALA A 53 -3.53 0.94 -4.46
C ALA A 53 -4.14 2.36 -4.46
N SER A 54 -5.23 2.58 -5.20
CA SER A 54 -5.83 3.91 -5.34
C SER A 54 -6.43 4.43 -4.03
N ARG A 55 -6.29 5.74 -3.79
CA ARG A 55 -6.85 6.40 -2.59
C ARG A 55 -8.35 6.17 -2.42
N LYS A 56 -9.10 6.09 -3.52
CA LYS A 56 -10.56 5.86 -3.50
C LYS A 56 -10.90 4.48 -2.94
N HIS A 57 -10.14 3.46 -3.32
CA HIS A 57 -10.31 2.12 -2.76
C HIS A 57 -9.97 2.11 -1.26
N LYS A 58 -8.81 2.65 -0.88
CA LYS A 58 -8.33 2.66 0.51
C LYS A 58 -9.25 3.40 1.48
N LEU A 59 -9.95 4.45 1.01
CA LEU A 59 -11.01 5.11 1.76
C LEU A 59 -12.22 4.18 1.97
N LYS A 60 -12.67 3.52 0.89
CA LYS A 60 -13.87 2.67 0.93
C LYS A 60 -13.63 1.34 1.65
N SER A 61 -12.42 0.80 1.62
CA SER A 61 -12.04 -0.42 2.35
C SER A 61 -11.89 -0.18 3.85
N GLY A 62 -11.84 1.08 4.29
CA GLY A 62 -11.55 1.44 5.67
C GLY A 62 -10.07 1.25 6.04
N GLU A 63 -9.18 0.96 5.08
CA GLU A 63 -7.74 0.82 5.34
C GLU A 63 -7.15 2.12 5.90
N LEU A 64 -7.58 3.27 5.36
CA LEU A 64 -7.11 4.57 5.86
C LEU A 64 -7.63 4.88 7.25
N GLU A 65 -8.90 4.59 7.52
CA GLU A 65 -9.51 4.76 8.84
C GLU A 65 -8.85 3.86 9.90
N TRP A 66 -8.54 2.61 9.53
CA TRP A 66 -7.81 1.68 10.40
C TRP A 66 -6.40 2.21 10.72
N ASN A 67 -5.70 2.71 9.70
CA ASN A 67 -4.35 3.25 9.88
C ASN A 67 -4.35 4.48 10.81
N GLU A 68 -5.30 5.40 10.63
CA GLU A 68 -5.44 6.59 11.48
C GLU A 68 -5.79 6.25 12.94
N ARG A 69 -6.54 5.17 13.18
CA ARG A 69 -6.85 4.71 14.53
C ARG A 69 -5.64 4.08 15.22
N HIS A 70 -4.87 3.28 14.50
CA HIS A 70 -3.82 2.45 15.09
C HIS A 70 -2.45 3.15 15.17
N TYR A 71 -2.19 4.13 14.31
CA TYR A 71 -0.89 4.79 14.23
C TYR A 71 -1.03 6.31 14.38
N LYS A 72 -0.12 6.89 15.17
CA LYS A 72 0.06 8.35 15.20
C LYS A 72 0.60 8.81 13.83
N LYS A 73 0.19 9.99 13.38
CA LYS A 73 0.77 10.61 12.18
C LYS A 73 2.24 10.94 12.44
N ASP A 74 3.07 10.86 11.41
CA ASP A 74 4.52 11.07 11.53
C ASP A 74 4.88 12.43 12.16
N VAL A 75 4.10 13.48 11.88
CA VAL A 75 4.29 14.83 12.43
C VAL A 75 4.07 14.88 13.94
N ASP A 76 3.27 13.97 14.50
CA ASP A 76 2.89 13.93 15.91
C ASP A 76 3.75 12.93 16.72
N VAL A 77 4.68 12.20 16.08
CA VAL A 77 5.57 11.26 16.76
C VAL A 77 6.65 12.02 17.49
N THR A 78 6.72 11.81 18.81
CA THR A 78 7.73 12.46 19.65
C THR A 78 8.91 11.52 19.94
N PRO A 79 10.09 12.06 20.32
CA PRO A 79 11.20 11.23 20.78
C PRO A 79 10.82 10.31 21.94
N ASP A 80 9.92 10.73 22.84
CA ASP A 80 9.46 9.88 23.94
C ASP A 80 8.67 8.66 23.43
N ASP A 81 7.85 8.81 22.39
CA ASP A 81 7.15 7.69 21.76
C ASP A 81 8.14 6.65 21.20
N VAL A 82 9.24 7.13 20.59
CA VAL A 82 10.32 6.27 20.08
C VAL A 82 11.03 5.56 21.23
N TRP A 83 11.41 6.28 22.28
CA TRP A 83 12.04 5.67 23.46
C TRP A 83 11.11 4.70 24.18
N ALA A 84 9.80 4.98 24.24
CA ALA A 84 8.80 4.07 24.79
C ALA A 84 8.70 2.78 23.95
N LEU A 85 8.76 2.87 22.63
CA LEU A 85 8.84 1.71 21.74
C LEU A 85 10.12 0.91 22.00
N VAL A 86 11.28 1.57 22.11
CA VAL A 86 12.57 0.93 22.39
C VAL A 86 12.53 0.20 23.74
N ARG A 87 12.05 0.86 24.80
CA ARG A 87 11.91 0.25 26.13
C ARG A 87 11.02 -1.00 26.10
N ARG A 88 9.88 -0.93 25.40
CA ARG A 88 8.98 -2.08 25.23
C ARG A 88 9.69 -3.24 24.53
N LYS A 89 10.43 -2.95 23.46
CA LYS A 89 11.18 -3.97 22.71
C LYS A 89 12.34 -4.55 23.50
N GLN A 90 13.04 -3.74 24.29
CA GLN A 90 14.08 -4.21 25.22
C GLN A 90 13.51 -5.17 26.26
N ALA A 91 12.32 -4.88 26.81
CA ALA A 91 11.63 -5.78 27.73
C ALA A 91 11.16 -7.08 27.04
N GLU A 92 10.54 -6.99 25.87
CA GLU A 92 10.11 -8.16 25.08
C GLU A 92 11.28 -9.09 24.73
N LEU A 93 12.43 -8.51 24.38
CA LEU A 93 13.62 -9.25 23.97
C LEU A 93 14.57 -9.55 25.13
N GLN A 94 14.20 -9.21 26.37
CA GLN A 94 15.03 -9.35 27.57
C GLN A 94 16.46 -8.83 27.36
N VAL A 95 16.58 -7.67 26.69
CA VAL A 95 17.87 -7.07 26.40
C VAL A 95 18.53 -6.67 27.71
N ILE A 96 19.63 -7.33 28.04
CA ILE A 96 20.46 -6.96 29.17
C ILE A 96 21.33 -5.77 28.74
N PRO A 97 21.31 -4.65 29.48
CA PRO A 97 22.19 -3.53 29.21
C PRO A 97 23.65 -3.98 29.24
N TRP A 98 24.47 -3.40 28.35
CA TRP A 98 25.90 -3.74 28.26
C TRP A 98 26.64 -3.60 29.60
N SER A 99 26.23 -2.65 30.45
CA SER A 99 26.78 -2.45 31.79
C SER A 99 26.53 -3.60 32.76
N GLU A 100 25.50 -4.41 32.51
CA GLU A 100 25.11 -5.56 33.34
C GLU A 100 25.62 -6.90 32.78
N LEU A 101 26.25 -6.85 31.60
CA LEU A 101 26.88 -8.00 30.96
C LEU A 101 28.17 -8.37 31.71
N LYS A 102 28.04 -9.21 32.74
CA LYS A 102 29.21 -9.73 33.48
C LYS A 102 29.92 -10.80 32.63
N CYS A 103 31.09 -10.47 32.07
CA CYS A 103 32.04 -11.49 31.60
C CYS A 103 32.45 -12.31 32.83
N SER A 104 32.00 -13.57 32.88
CA SER A 104 32.43 -14.48 33.95
C SER A 104 33.85 -14.93 33.62
N GLU A 105 34.86 -14.24 34.17
CA GLU A 105 36.17 -14.87 34.33
C GLU A 105 36.02 -15.84 35.51
N GLU A 106 35.82 -17.09 35.14
CA GLU A 106 35.87 -18.24 36.04
C GLU A 106 37.13 -18.19 36.91
N GLU A 107 36.86 -18.22 38.21
CA GLU A 107 37.77 -18.22 39.33
C GLU A 107 38.95 -19.17 39.11
N SER A 108 40.13 -18.62 38.78
CA SER A 108 41.41 -19.32 38.92
C SER A 108 42.20 -18.66 40.05
N THR A 109 41.71 -18.88 41.27
CA THR A 109 42.48 -18.57 42.49
C THR A 109 43.37 -19.76 42.80
N LYS A 110 44.65 -19.58 42.46
CA LYS A 110 45.87 -20.08 43.13
C LYS A 110 46.06 -21.58 43.37
#